data_AF-A0A8J3N036-F1
#
_entry.id   AF-A0A8J3N036-F1
#
_cell.length_a   1.000
_cell.length_b   1.000
_cell.length_c   1.000
_cell.angle_alpha   90.00
_cell.angle_beta   90.00
_cell.angle_gamma   90.00
#
_symmetry.space_group_name_H-M   'P 1'
#
loop_
_entity.id
_entity.type
_entity.pdbx_description
1 polymer ?
#
loop_
_entity_poly.entity_id
_entity_poly.type
_entity_poly.pdbx_seq_one_letter_code
_entity_poly.pdbx_strand_id
1 'polypeptide(L)'
;MGCTSPTHPIRVGVQLHPQHTSYEDFAQAVRTAEELGVDTIWNWDHFFPLYGDPQGNHFEGWTLLTAMATLTKRARIGCLVTCNTYRNPALISDMAKTVDHISGGRVILGIGAGWFERDYKEYGYEFGTPGRRLAALEEALPIIKHRWEVDVPKPVQKPIPILIGGGGEKKTLRLTAKYADMWHGFGDAETLAHKMEVLDGWCKEEGRDPKEIERSAGTNADDSNQTRDAILRTGVTHLILGMGAPWDFKAVEKLVSWRDSRRG
;
A
#
# COMPACT_ATOMS: atom_id res chain seq x y z
N MET A 1 -21.28 -3.70 -26.70
CA MET A 1 -19.88 -3.37 -26.40
C MET A 1 -19.47 -4.23 -25.23
N GLY A 2 -18.62 -5.23 -25.46
CA GLY A 2 -18.30 -6.26 -24.47
C GLY A 2 -17.52 -5.65 -23.30
N CYS A 3 -18.06 -5.75 -22.09
CA CYS A 3 -17.34 -5.44 -20.87
C CYS A 3 -16.30 -6.57 -20.68
N THR A 4 -15.04 -6.31 -21.00
CA THR A 4 -13.95 -7.24 -20.67
C THR A 4 -13.84 -7.30 -19.14
N SER A 5 -14.03 -8.47 -18.55
CA SER A 5 -13.82 -8.65 -17.11
C SER A 5 -12.44 -8.12 -16.70
N PRO A 6 -12.33 -7.42 -15.56
CA PRO A 6 -11.04 -6.88 -15.12
C PRO A 6 -10.03 -8.04 -14.91
N THR A 7 -8.78 -7.80 -15.29
CA THR A 7 -7.69 -8.78 -15.19
C THR A 7 -7.33 -9.13 -13.75
N HIS A 8 -7.64 -8.23 -12.82
CA HIS A 8 -7.54 -8.41 -11.39
C HIS A 8 -8.94 -8.41 -10.76
N PRO A 9 -9.19 -9.23 -9.73
CA PRO A 9 -10.46 -9.18 -9.02
C PRO A 9 -10.64 -7.81 -8.37
N ILE A 10 -11.88 -7.33 -8.30
CA ILE A 10 -12.18 -6.09 -7.56
C ILE A 10 -11.93 -6.38 -6.09
N ARG A 11 -11.06 -5.60 -5.44
CA ARG A 11 -10.69 -5.70 -4.03
C ARG A 11 -10.99 -4.41 -3.29
N VAL A 12 -11.25 -4.53 -1.98
CA VAL A 12 -11.28 -3.37 -1.09
C VAL A 12 -10.35 -3.57 0.08
N GLY A 13 -9.78 -2.46 0.53
CA GLY A 13 -8.92 -2.41 1.69
C GLY A 13 -9.24 -1.24 2.60
N VAL A 14 -8.61 -1.27 3.76
CA VAL A 14 -8.64 -0.16 4.71
C VAL A 14 -7.22 0.21 5.08
N GLN A 15 -6.94 1.50 5.23
CA GLN A 15 -5.73 1.99 5.87
C GLN A 15 -6.10 2.52 7.25
N LEU A 16 -5.77 1.75 8.27
CA LEU A 16 -5.97 2.13 9.67
C LEU A 16 -4.79 3.01 10.09
N HIS A 17 -5.07 4.27 10.37
CA HIS A 17 -4.06 5.24 10.75
C HIS A 17 -3.61 4.99 12.21
N PRO A 18 -2.34 4.63 12.47
CA PRO A 18 -1.84 4.29 13.81
C PRO A 18 -1.53 5.53 14.65
N GLN A 19 -2.45 6.49 14.71
CA GLN A 19 -2.31 7.73 15.49
C GLN A 19 -3.57 8.03 16.30
N HIS A 20 -3.42 8.81 17.37
CA HIS A 20 -4.50 9.28 18.25
C HIS A 20 -5.38 8.15 18.79
N THR A 21 -4.74 7.02 19.10
CA THR A 21 -5.41 5.80 19.54
C THR A 21 -4.56 5.05 20.57
N SER A 22 -5.13 4.05 21.22
CA SER A 22 -4.40 3.05 22.01
C SER A 22 -4.01 1.85 21.14
N TYR A 23 -3.07 1.03 21.60
CA TYR A 23 -2.75 -0.21 20.89
C TYR A 23 -3.93 -1.18 20.92
N GLU A 24 -4.64 -1.25 22.03
CA GLU A 24 -5.81 -2.11 22.23
C GLU A 24 -6.91 -1.78 21.22
N ASP A 25 -7.22 -0.49 21.04
CA ASP A 25 -8.20 -0.02 20.07
C ASP A 25 -7.73 -0.28 18.64
N PHE A 26 -6.45 -0.06 18.33
CA PHE A 26 -5.89 -0.37 17.01
C PHE A 26 -5.97 -1.88 16.71
N ALA A 27 -5.59 -2.73 17.66
CA ALA A 27 -5.67 -4.18 17.52
C ALA A 27 -7.12 -4.63 17.34
N GLN A 28 -8.07 -4.01 18.05
CA GLN A 28 -9.49 -4.28 17.84
C GLN A 28 -9.95 -3.83 16.45
N ALA A 29 -9.51 -2.68 15.96
CA ALA A 29 -9.84 -2.20 14.63
C ALA A 29 -9.35 -3.14 13.52
N VAL A 30 -8.14 -3.70 13.68
CA VAL A 30 -7.60 -4.72 12.76
C VAL A 30 -8.48 -5.97 12.73
N ARG A 31 -8.92 -6.47 13.90
CA ARG A 31 -9.83 -7.64 13.98
C ARG A 31 -11.19 -7.34 13.35
N THR A 32 -11.76 -6.17 13.63
CA THR A 32 -13.04 -5.76 13.05
C THR A 32 -12.95 -5.65 11.52
N ALA A 33 -11.89 -5.04 10.98
CA ALA A 33 -11.70 -4.96 9.53
C ALA A 33 -11.58 -6.35 8.88
N GLU A 34 -10.84 -7.27 9.50
CA GLU A 34 -10.75 -8.67 9.08
C GLU A 34 -12.12 -9.36 9.10
N GLU A 35 -12.89 -9.22 10.19
CA GLU A 35 -14.23 -9.82 10.31
C GLU A 35 -15.21 -9.29 9.26
N LEU A 36 -15.12 -8.00 8.92
CA LEU A 36 -15.91 -7.37 7.86
C LEU A 36 -15.55 -7.84 6.45
N GLY A 37 -14.48 -8.63 6.27
CA GLY A 37 -14.18 -9.25 4.98
C GLY A 37 -13.48 -8.33 3.99
N VAL A 38 -12.70 -7.35 4.46
CA VAL A 38 -11.78 -6.60 3.57
C VAL A 38 -10.70 -7.52 3.00
N ASP A 39 -10.20 -7.21 1.81
CA ASP A 39 -9.15 -8.02 1.17
C ASP A 39 -7.75 -7.65 1.68
N THR A 40 -7.56 -6.38 2.08
CA THR A 40 -6.27 -5.86 2.56
C THR A 40 -6.41 -4.89 3.73
N ILE A 41 -5.51 -4.94 4.70
CA ILE A 41 -5.44 -4.00 5.83
C ILE A 41 -4.06 -3.36 5.84
N TRP A 42 -4.04 -2.02 5.82
CA TRP A 42 -2.83 -1.22 5.76
C TRP A 42 -2.65 -0.38 7.01
N ASN A 43 -1.41 -0.09 7.37
CA ASN A 43 -1.05 1.07 8.21
C ASN A 43 -0.14 2.01 7.40
N TRP A 44 0.70 2.82 8.06
CA TRP A 44 1.77 3.57 7.40
C TRP A 44 3.08 3.48 8.17
N ASP A 45 4.15 4.01 7.59
CA ASP A 45 5.51 3.96 8.14
C ASP A 45 6.02 5.37 8.52
N HIS A 46 5.16 6.21 9.11
CA HIS A 46 5.54 7.50 9.69
C HIS A 46 5.97 7.35 11.14
N PHE A 47 6.60 8.37 11.72
CA PHE A 47 7.03 8.35 13.12
C PHE A 47 6.22 9.28 14.03
N PHE A 48 5.40 10.14 13.43
CA PHE A 48 4.57 11.12 14.13
C PHE A 48 3.16 11.17 13.53
N PRO A 49 2.17 11.70 14.28
CA PRO A 49 0.86 12.01 13.72
C PRO A 49 0.97 12.94 12.50
N LEU A 50 0.25 12.63 11.43
CA LEU A 50 0.22 13.41 10.18
C LEU A 50 -0.79 14.56 10.20
N TYR A 51 -1.79 14.47 11.06
CA TYR A 51 -2.86 15.45 11.24
C TYR A 51 -3.29 15.44 12.70
N GLY A 52 -4.08 16.43 13.14
CA GLY A 52 -4.55 16.57 14.52
C GLY A 52 -3.42 17.02 15.47
N ASP A 53 -3.45 16.57 16.73
CA ASP A 53 -2.44 16.90 17.72
C ASP A 53 -1.07 16.28 17.37
N PRO A 54 -0.02 17.09 17.10
CA PRO A 54 1.31 16.59 16.72
C PRO A 54 2.03 15.82 17.83
N GLN A 55 1.57 15.90 19.08
CA GLN A 55 2.11 15.19 20.24
C GLN A 55 1.23 14.01 20.70
N GLY A 56 0.16 13.72 19.97
CA GLY A 56 -0.71 12.60 20.29
C GLY A 56 -0.07 11.23 20.03
N ASN A 57 -0.65 10.18 20.61
CA ASN A 57 -0.15 8.81 20.46
C ASN A 57 0.08 8.44 19.00
N HIS A 58 1.17 7.74 18.73
CA HIS A 58 1.51 7.19 17.42
C HIS A 58 2.30 5.89 17.59
N PHE A 59 2.14 4.96 16.67
CA PHE A 59 2.83 3.67 16.70
C PHE A 59 3.62 3.40 15.41
N GLU A 60 4.79 2.79 15.57
CA GLU A 60 5.71 2.45 14.49
C GLU A 60 5.13 1.36 13.57
N GLY A 61 5.25 1.57 12.25
CA GLY A 61 4.51 0.81 11.24
C GLY A 61 4.85 -0.67 11.15
N TRP A 62 6.13 -1.04 11.17
CA TRP A 62 6.55 -2.44 10.93
C TRP A 62 6.39 -3.34 12.15
N THR A 63 6.57 -2.80 13.35
CA THR A 63 6.28 -3.48 14.61
C THR A 63 4.77 -3.71 14.74
N LEU A 64 3.93 -2.72 14.41
CA LEU A 64 2.49 -2.94 14.29
C LEU A 64 2.14 -3.98 13.23
N LEU A 65 2.82 -3.99 12.09
CA LEU A 65 2.58 -4.94 11.02
C LEU A 65 2.80 -6.39 11.48
N THR A 66 3.75 -6.61 12.38
CA THR A 66 3.95 -7.92 13.05
C THR A 66 2.74 -8.32 13.90
N ALA A 67 2.15 -7.38 14.66
CA ALA A 67 0.91 -7.66 15.38
C ALA A 67 -0.25 -7.91 14.42
N MET A 68 -0.42 -7.10 13.36
CA MET A 68 -1.45 -7.30 12.35
C MET A 68 -1.40 -8.69 11.72
N ALA A 69 -0.18 -9.22 11.47
CA ALA A 69 0.02 -10.56 10.95
C ALA A 69 -0.58 -11.67 11.83
N THR A 70 -0.47 -11.54 13.16
CA THR A 70 -0.99 -12.54 14.10
C THR A 70 -2.48 -12.39 14.37
N LEU A 71 -2.99 -11.16 14.29
CA LEU A 71 -4.40 -10.79 14.51
C LEU A 71 -5.33 -11.15 13.36
N THR A 72 -4.79 -11.44 12.18
CA THR A 72 -5.55 -11.70 10.94
C THR A 72 -5.23 -13.09 10.39
N LYS A 73 -6.12 -13.63 9.55
CA LYS A 73 -5.94 -14.96 8.94
C LYS A 73 -6.07 -14.95 7.42
N ARG A 74 -6.80 -13.98 6.86
CA ARG A 74 -7.13 -13.90 5.44
C ARG A 74 -6.64 -12.61 4.79
N ALA A 75 -6.92 -11.44 5.36
CA ALA A 75 -6.57 -10.18 4.71
C ALA A 75 -5.06 -10.09 4.47
N ARG A 76 -4.67 -9.53 3.32
CA ARG A 76 -3.27 -9.18 3.08
C ARG A 76 -2.92 -7.93 3.88
N ILE A 77 -1.67 -7.79 4.28
CA ILE A 77 -1.25 -6.70 5.16
C ILE A 77 -0.02 -5.97 4.62
N GLY A 78 0.11 -4.68 4.92
CA GLY A 78 1.31 -3.92 4.57
C GLY A 78 1.30 -2.51 5.15
N CYS A 79 2.40 -1.79 4.96
CA CYS A 79 2.41 -0.34 5.11
C CYS A 79 2.03 0.30 3.77
N LEU A 80 1.18 1.33 3.79
CA LEU A 80 0.87 2.14 2.61
C LEU A 80 1.33 3.60 2.85
N VAL A 81 2.60 3.93 2.64
CA VAL A 81 3.70 3.06 2.20
C VAL A 81 4.91 3.18 3.13
N THR A 82 5.72 2.12 3.18
CA THR A 82 7.07 2.13 3.75
C THR A 82 7.92 3.19 3.06
N CYS A 83 8.61 4.00 3.86
CA CYS A 83 9.59 4.93 3.33
C CYS A 83 10.91 4.20 3.12
N ASN A 84 11.38 4.14 1.86
CA ASN A 84 12.58 3.39 1.49
C ASN A 84 13.82 3.81 2.29
N THR A 85 13.98 5.10 2.57
CA THR A 85 15.22 5.66 3.14
C THR A 85 15.26 5.69 4.66
N TYR A 86 14.25 5.15 5.36
CA TYR A 86 14.33 4.99 6.82
C TYR A 86 15.17 3.79 7.25
N ARG A 87 15.40 2.82 6.36
CA ARG A 87 16.09 1.57 6.71
C ARG A 87 16.98 1.12 5.55
N ASN A 88 17.96 0.28 5.87
CA ASN A 88 18.79 -0.38 4.86
C ASN A 88 17.92 -1.31 3.97
N PRO A 89 18.13 -1.38 2.64
CA PRO A 89 17.33 -2.21 1.74
C PRO A 89 17.46 -3.72 1.99
N ALA A 90 18.59 -4.21 2.49
CA ALA A 90 18.70 -5.60 2.92
C ALA A 90 17.92 -5.85 4.22
N LEU A 91 17.92 -4.89 5.15
CA LEU A 91 17.12 -4.98 6.38
C LEU A 91 15.62 -5.00 6.07
N ILE A 92 15.13 -4.15 5.17
CA ILE A 92 13.70 -4.15 4.82
C ILE A 92 13.29 -5.46 4.15
N SER A 93 14.19 -6.07 3.36
CA SER A 93 13.98 -7.39 2.79
C SER A 93 13.83 -8.48 3.87
N ASP A 94 14.72 -8.47 4.88
CA ASP A 94 14.66 -9.38 6.03
C ASP A 94 13.39 -9.19 6.87
N MET A 95 12.99 -7.94 7.11
CA MET A 95 11.75 -7.60 7.81
C MET A 95 10.51 -8.10 7.05
N ALA A 96 10.44 -7.81 5.74
CA ALA A 96 9.34 -8.26 4.88
C ALA A 96 9.23 -9.78 4.86
N LYS A 97 10.34 -10.49 4.65
CA LYS A 97 10.40 -11.95 4.72
C LYS A 97 9.93 -12.49 6.07
N THR A 98 10.34 -11.86 7.17
CA THR A 98 9.96 -12.33 8.51
C THR A 98 8.46 -12.19 8.73
N VAL A 99 7.87 -11.04 8.38
CA VAL A 99 6.42 -10.83 8.44
C VAL A 99 5.69 -11.76 7.46
N ASP A 100 6.28 -12.07 6.31
CA ASP A 100 5.74 -13.05 5.35
C ASP A 100 5.55 -14.42 6.01
N HIS A 101 6.55 -14.91 6.76
CA HIS A 101 6.44 -16.15 7.54
C HIS A 101 5.38 -16.05 8.65
N ILE A 102 5.38 -14.98 9.44
CA ILE A 102 4.42 -14.80 10.56
C ILE A 102 2.99 -14.75 10.03
N SER A 103 2.78 -14.08 8.91
CA SER A 103 1.46 -13.92 8.30
C SER A 103 1.00 -15.15 7.51
N GLY A 104 1.88 -16.12 7.24
CA GLY A 104 1.57 -17.26 6.36
C GLY A 104 1.45 -16.85 4.89
N GLY A 105 2.27 -15.90 4.44
CA GLY A 105 2.34 -15.49 3.05
C GLY A 105 1.36 -14.39 2.65
N ARG A 106 1.08 -13.42 3.55
CA ARG A 106 0.06 -12.38 3.32
C ARG A 106 0.61 -10.96 3.30
N VAL A 107 1.90 -10.75 3.56
CA VAL A 107 2.48 -9.42 3.52
C VAL A 107 2.56 -8.90 2.07
N ILE A 108 2.38 -7.60 1.90
CA ILE A 108 2.68 -6.84 0.70
C ILE A 108 3.71 -5.78 1.11
N LEU A 109 4.84 -5.72 0.41
CA LEU A 109 5.82 -4.64 0.61
C LEU A 109 5.32 -3.40 -0.14
N GLY A 110 4.51 -2.59 0.52
CA GLY A 110 4.16 -1.25 0.05
C GLY A 110 5.30 -0.29 0.32
N ILE A 111 5.94 0.25 -0.71
CA ILE A 111 7.16 1.07 -0.60
C ILE A 111 7.09 2.33 -1.48
N GLY A 112 7.71 3.40 -1.01
CA GLY A 112 7.84 4.66 -1.73
C GLY A 112 9.10 5.42 -1.36
N ALA A 113 9.34 6.53 -2.05
CA ALA A 113 10.54 7.35 -1.86
C ALA A 113 10.53 8.15 -0.54
N GLY A 114 9.38 8.28 0.13
CA GLY A 114 9.21 9.12 1.31
C GLY A 114 9.06 10.60 0.99
N TRP A 115 8.37 11.33 1.87
CA TRP A 115 8.01 12.73 1.64
C TRP A 115 7.98 13.60 2.91
N PHE A 116 7.73 13.02 4.08
CA PHE A 116 7.46 13.78 5.31
C PHE A 116 8.75 14.19 6.03
N GLU A 117 9.14 15.46 5.92
CA GLU A 117 10.45 15.97 6.38
C GLU A 117 10.67 15.85 7.89
N ARG A 118 9.61 15.97 8.69
CA ARG A 118 9.70 15.88 10.15
C ARG A 118 10.29 14.54 10.61
N ASP A 119 9.80 13.43 10.04
CA ASP A 119 10.31 12.09 10.33
C ASP A 119 11.82 12.01 10.12
N TYR A 120 12.34 12.63 9.05
CA TYR A 120 13.77 12.60 8.76
C TYR A 120 14.56 13.44 9.76
N LYS A 121 14.14 14.68 9.99
CA LYS A 121 14.85 15.62 10.86
C LYS A 121 14.94 15.11 12.30
N GLU A 122 13.84 14.63 12.84
CA GLU A 122 13.78 14.25 14.26
C GLU A 122 14.42 12.89 14.54
N TYR A 123 14.50 11.99 13.56
CA TYR A 123 15.21 10.71 13.68
C TYR A 123 16.64 10.75 13.16
N GLY A 124 17.13 11.91 12.71
CA GLY A 124 18.51 12.10 12.26
C GLY A 124 18.83 11.53 10.87
N TYR A 125 17.83 11.35 10.00
CA TYR A 125 18.01 10.94 8.61
C TYR A 125 18.25 12.15 7.68
N GLU A 126 18.99 11.95 6.59
CA GLU A 126 19.12 12.96 5.54
C GLU A 126 17.82 13.02 4.71
N PHE A 127 17.13 14.16 4.72
CA PHE A 127 15.92 14.35 3.91
C PHE A 127 16.20 14.39 2.39
N GLY A 128 17.30 15.04 2.01
CA GLY A 128 17.74 15.15 0.61
C GLY A 128 16.73 15.86 -0.30
N THR A 129 16.85 15.60 -1.61
CA THR A 129 15.90 16.10 -2.62
C THR A 129 14.94 14.99 -3.05
N PRO A 130 13.75 15.31 -3.61
CA PRO A 130 12.89 14.30 -4.21
C PRO A 130 13.61 13.41 -5.23
N GLY A 131 14.52 13.99 -6.02
CA GLY A 131 15.32 13.27 -7.01
C GLY A 131 16.28 12.26 -6.39
N ARG A 132 16.94 12.60 -5.26
CA ARG A 132 17.83 11.70 -4.53
C ARG A 132 17.06 10.54 -3.88
N ARG A 133 15.92 10.84 -3.24
CA ARG A 133 15.08 9.80 -2.62
C ARG A 133 14.53 8.80 -3.64
N LEU A 134 14.13 9.26 -4.83
CA LEU A 134 13.72 8.38 -5.92
C LEU A 134 14.87 7.54 -6.48
N ALA A 135 16.08 8.09 -6.55
CA ALA A 135 17.27 7.33 -6.94
C ALA A 135 17.61 6.24 -5.91
N ALA A 136 17.49 6.56 -4.61
CA ALA A 136 17.68 5.58 -3.54
C ALA A 136 16.63 4.45 -3.59
N LEU A 137 15.38 4.75 -3.97
CA LEU A 137 14.37 3.73 -4.20
C LEU A 137 14.73 2.82 -5.40
N GLU A 138 15.19 3.42 -6.50
CA GLU A 138 15.63 2.67 -7.69
C GLU A 138 16.80 1.72 -7.39
N GLU A 139 17.73 2.14 -6.53
CA GLU A 139 18.85 1.31 -6.06
C GLU A 139 18.40 0.20 -5.11
N ALA A 140 17.44 0.48 -4.23
CA ALA A 140 16.99 -0.45 -3.21
C ALA A 140 16.18 -1.63 -3.77
N LEU A 141 15.31 -1.39 -4.76
CA LEU A 141 14.40 -2.41 -5.32
C LEU A 141 15.12 -3.69 -5.80
N PRO A 142 16.19 -3.63 -6.63
CA PRO A 142 16.92 -4.84 -7.03
C PRO A 142 17.62 -5.52 -5.85
N ILE A 143 18.13 -4.77 -4.87
CA ILE A 143 18.74 -5.34 -3.65
C ILE A 143 17.69 -6.16 -2.87
N ILE A 144 16.51 -5.59 -2.66
CA ILE A 144 15.41 -6.25 -1.93
C ILE A 144 15.00 -7.54 -2.62
N LYS A 145 14.79 -7.51 -3.95
CA LYS A 145 14.39 -8.68 -4.74
C LYS A 145 15.48 -9.76 -4.72
N HIS A 146 16.73 -9.37 -4.92
CA HIS A 146 17.86 -10.31 -4.88
C HIS A 146 18.01 -10.97 -3.50
N ARG A 147 17.85 -10.21 -2.42
CA ARG A 147 17.87 -10.76 -1.05
C ARG A 147 16.84 -11.88 -0.87
N TRP A 148 15.61 -11.72 -1.35
CA TRP A 148 14.60 -12.79 -1.31
C TRP A 148 14.99 -14.05 -2.10
N GLU A 149 15.79 -13.92 -3.16
CA GLU A 149 16.32 -15.05 -3.94
C GLU A 149 17.47 -15.79 -3.25
N VAL A 150 18.18 -15.17 -2.31
CA VAL A 150 19.36 -15.76 -1.64
C VAL A 150 19.17 -16.03 -0.15
N ASP A 151 18.19 -15.39 0.48
CA ASP A 151 17.90 -15.54 1.91
C ASP A 151 17.53 -16.96 2.31
N VAL A 152 17.88 -17.29 3.57
CA VAL A 152 17.47 -18.51 4.26
C VAL A 152 16.85 -18.12 5.60
N PRO A 153 15.59 -18.53 5.90
CA PRO A 153 14.68 -19.22 4.99
C PRO A 153 14.31 -18.35 3.77
N LYS A 154 13.78 -18.97 2.70
CA LYS A 154 13.14 -18.22 1.61
C LYS A 154 11.82 -17.63 2.09
N PRO A 155 11.32 -16.53 1.50
CA PRO A 155 9.94 -16.12 1.72
C PRO A 155 8.93 -17.25 1.43
N VAL A 156 7.80 -17.22 2.12
CA VAL A 156 6.66 -18.11 1.87
C VAL A 156 6.08 -17.83 0.49
N GLN A 157 5.88 -16.55 0.18
CA GLN A 157 5.46 -16.09 -1.15
C GLN A 157 6.64 -16.00 -2.11
N LYS A 158 6.45 -16.35 -3.39
CA LYS A 158 7.51 -16.32 -4.40
C LYS A 158 7.06 -15.52 -5.64
N PRO A 159 7.43 -14.22 -5.75
CA PRO A 159 8.04 -13.36 -4.73
C PRO A 159 7.00 -12.81 -3.72
N ILE A 160 7.46 -12.08 -2.69
CA ILE A 160 6.59 -11.19 -1.91
C ILE A 160 6.12 -10.05 -2.83
N PRO A 161 4.81 -9.76 -2.94
CA PRO A 161 4.34 -8.69 -3.81
C PRO A 161 4.85 -7.31 -3.38
N ILE A 162 5.29 -6.53 -4.35
CA ILE A 162 5.73 -5.15 -4.18
C ILE A 162 4.64 -4.20 -4.67
N LEU A 163 4.19 -3.31 -3.78
CA LEU A 163 3.36 -2.17 -4.13
C LEU A 163 4.23 -0.91 -4.15
N ILE A 164 4.22 -0.15 -5.25
CA ILE A 164 4.86 1.17 -5.29
C ILE A 164 3.79 2.27 -5.20
N GLY A 165 3.92 3.13 -4.19
CA GLY A 165 3.05 4.29 -3.99
C GLY A 165 3.66 5.58 -4.55
N GLY A 166 2.87 6.33 -5.30
CA GLY A 166 3.21 7.68 -5.76
C GLY A 166 2.82 7.96 -7.22
N GLY A 167 2.82 9.24 -7.60
CA GLY A 167 2.33 9.72 -8.91
C GLY A 167 3.37 10.40 -9.81
N GLY A 168 4.66 10.30 -9.48
CA GLY A 168 5.74 10.92 -10.25
C GLY A 168 5.92 10.26 -11.61
N GLU A 169 5.54 10.93 -12.69
CA GLU A 169 5.44 10.34 -14.04
C GLU A 169 6.77 9.83 -14.58
N LYS A 170 7.86 10.58 -14.40
CA LYS A 170 9.15 10.24 -15.02
C LYS A 170 9.93 9.14 -14.29
N LYS A 171 9.77 9.06 -12.97
CA LYS A 171 10.57 8.16 -12.11
C LYS A 171 9.70 7.15 -11.41
N THR A 172 8.73 7.57 -10.62
CA THR A 172 7.87 6.65 -9.85
C THR A 172 7.15 5.67 -10.76
N LEU A 173 6.44 6.14 -11.80
CA LEU A 173 5.70 5.24 -12.69
C LEU A 173 6.62 4.35 -13.53
N ARG A 174 7.81 4.82 -13.93
CA ARG A 174 8.83 3.96 -14.54
C ARG A 174 9.29 2.84 -13.59
N LEU A 175 9.55 3.16 -12.32
CA LEU A 175 9.92 2.16 -11.32
C LEU A 175 8.78 1.18 -11.05
N THR A 176 7.53 1.66 -11.03
CA THR A 176 6.35 0.81 -10.94
C THR A 176 6.29 -0.17 -12.10
N ALA A 177 6.42 0.31 -13.35
CA ALA A 177 6.44 -0.54 -14.53
C ALA A 177 7.53 -1.62 -14.44
N LYS A 178 8.73 -1.25 -13.98
CA LYS A 178 9.88 -2.16 -13.93
C LYS A 178 9.85 -3.17 -12.78
N TYR A 179 9.33 -2.79 -11.60
CA TYR A 179 9.56 -3.55 -10.37
C TYR A 179 8.31 -3.98 -9.61
N ALA A 180 7.18 -3.29 -9.77
CA ALA A 180 6.04 -3.47 -8.87
C ALA A 180 5.03 -4.51 -9.38
N ASP A 181 4.39 -5.22 -8.47
CA ASP A 181 3.22 -6.05 -8.74
C ASP A 181 1.92 -5.25 -8.58
N MET A 182 1.99 -4.15 -7.83
CA MET A 182 0.87 -3.25 -7.58
C MET A 182 1.31 -1.78 -7.63
N TRP A 183 0.41 -0.91 -8.07
CA TRP A 183 0.58 0.54 -7.99
C TRP A 183 -0.48 1.14 -7.08
N HIS A 184 -0.09 2.10 -6.24
CA HIS A 184 -1.04 2.97 -5.54
C HIS A 184 -0.96 4.40 -6.04
N GLY A 185 -2.04 4.81 -6.71
CA GLY A 185 -2.24 6.16 -7.23
C GLY A 185 -2.94 7.07 -6.25
N PHE A 186 -2.69 8.37 -6.38
CA PHE A 186 -3.32 9.42 -5.60
C PHE A 186 -4.00 10.41 -6.55
N GLY A 187 -5.19 10.88 -6.18
CA GLY A 187 -5.99 11.83 -6.97
C GLY A 187 -7.39 11.32 -7.28
N ASP A 188 -8.14 12.14 -8.01
CA ASP A 188 -9.47 11.81 -8.52
C ASP A 188 -9.43 10.90 -9.76
N ALA A 189 -10.60 10.54 -10.28
CA ALA A 189 -10.70 9.64 -11.44
C ALA A 189 -9.99 10.18 -12.69
N GLU A 190 -10.02 11.49 -12.94
CA GLU A 190 -9.33 12.11 -14.08
C GLU A 190 -7.80 11.99 -13.92
N THR A 191 -7.29 12.35 -12.74
CA THR A 191 -5.87 12.20 -12.42
C THR A 191 -5.43 10.74 -12.54
N LEU A 192 -6.21 9.81 -11.99
CA LEU A 192 -5.89 8.38 -12.04
C LEU A 192 -5.86 7.85 -13.47
N ALA A 193 -6.84 8.21 -14.31
CA ALA A 193 -6.88 7.82 -15.72
C ALA A 193 -5.62 8.30 -16.46
N HIS A 194 -5.23 9.57 -16.27
CA HIS A 194 -4.00 10.10 -16.87
C HIS A 194 -2.75 9.34 -16.40
N LYS A 195 -2.63 9.06 -15.10
CA LYS A 195 -1.48 8.32 -14.56
C LYS A 195 -1.42 6.88 -15.05
N MET A 196 -2.56 6.26 -15.34
CA MET A 196 -2.61 4.93 -15.96
C MET A 196 -2.04 4.94 -17.37
N GLU A 197 -2.42 5.91 -18.20
CA GLU A 197 -1.86 6.07 -19.55
C GLU A 197 -0.34 6.22 -19.51
N VAL A 198 0.18 7.02 -18.57
CA VAL A 198 1.62 7.19 -18.38
C VAL A 198 2.29 5.88 -17.93
N LEU A 199 1.68 5.16 -17.00
CA LEU A 199 2.21 3.90 -16.49
C LEU A 199 2.19 2.80 -17.57
N ASP A 200 1.14 2.72 -18.38
CA ASP A 200 1.04 1.81 -19.51
C ASP A 200 2.09 2.14 -20.59
N GLY A 201 2.35 3.44 -20.81
CA GLY A 201 3.46 3.92 -21.62
C GLY A 201 4.82 3.39 -21.13
N TRP A 202 5.10 3.48 -19.82
CA TRP A 202 6.32 2.90 -19.25
C TRP A 202 6.35 1.37 -19.30
N CYS A 203 5.22 0.69 -19.13
CA CYS A 203 5.16 -0.76 -19.30
C CYS A 203 5.56 -1.16 -20.72
N LYS A 204 5.11 -0.41 -21.74
CA LYS A 204 5.53 -0.61 -23.13
C LYS A 204 7.03 -0.42 -23.32
N GLU A 205 7.62 0.64 -22.77
CA GLU A 205 9.06 0.91 -22.86
C GLU A 205 9.90 -0.16 -22.14
N GLU A 206 9.43 -0.67 -21.01
CA GLU A 206 10.10 -1.75 -20.25
C GLU A 206 9.77 -3.17 -20.78
N GLY A 207 8.93 -3.28 -21.82
CA GLY A 207 8.54 -4.56 -22.42
C GLY A 207 7.67 -5.45 -21.54
N ARG A 208 6.87 -4.87 -20.64
CA ARG A 208 6.01 -5.56 -19.67
C ARG A 208 4.53 -5.39 -20.01
N ASP A 209 3.72 -6.43 -19.80
CA ASP A 209 2.26 -6.30 -19.92
C ASP A 209 1.72 -5.45 -18.75
N PRO A 210 1.08 -4.28 -19.02
CA PRO A 210 0.51 -3.45 -17.95
C PRO A 210 -0.53 -4.19 -17.09
N LYS A 211 -1.15 -5.25 -17.61
CA LYS A 211 -2.12 -6.07 -16.88
C LYS A 211 -1.50 -6.89 -15.76
N GLU A 212 -0.18 -7.08 -15.75
CA GLU A 212 0.52 -7.74 -14.64
C GLU A 212 0.54 -6.89 -13.36
N ILE A 213 0.28 -5.58 -13.48
CA ILE A 213 0.36 -4.65 -12.36
C ILE A 213 -1.04 -4.28 -11.91
N GLU A 214 -1.43 -4.72 -10.72
CA GLU A 214 -2.69 -4.33 -10.13
C GLU A 214 -2.73 -2.83 -9.82
N ARG A 215 -3.88 -2.19 -10.04
CA ARG A 215 -4.08 -0.75 -9.87
C ARG A 215 -4.92 -0.48 -8.63
N SER A 216 -4.37 0.25 -7.66
CA SER A 216 -5.05 0.66 -6.44
C SER A 216 -5.12 2.18 -6.29
N ALA A 217 -6.13 2.66 -5.57
CA ALA A 217 -6.30 4.08 -5.23
C ALA A 217 -7.10 4.26 -3.93
N GLY A 218 -7.04 5.47 -3.37
CA GLY A 218 -7.84 5.87 -2.21
C GLY A 218 -9.33 6.04 -2.53
N THR A 219 -10.19 5.82 -1.54
CA THR A 219 -11.60 6.23 -1.52
C THR A 219 -11.91 6.83 -0.15
N ASN A 220 -12.92 7.68 -0.07
CA ASN A 220 -13.38 8.31 1.17
C ASN A 220 -14.66 7.64 1.71
N ALA A 221 -14.94 7.89 2.98
CA ALA A 221 -16.12 7.33 3.67
C ALA A 221 -17.44 7.84 3.06
N ASP A 222 -17.45 9.10 2.61
CA ASP A 222 -18.58 9.80 2.00
C ASP A 222 -18.69 9.62 0.49
N ASP A 223 -17.72 8.96 -0.16
CA ASP A 223 -17.80 8.65 -1.58
C ASP A 223 -19.08 7.86 -1.90
N SER A 224 -19.79 8.30 -2.94
CA SER A 224 -20.95 7.59 -3.45
C SER A 224 -20.52 6.34 -4.24
N ASN A 225 -21.46 5.41 -4.47
CA ASN A 225 -21.21 4.28 -5.37
C ASN A 225 -20.85 4.76 -6.79
N GLN A 226 -21.42 5.87 -7.25
CA GLN A 226 -21.10 6.47 -8.54
C GLN A 226 -19.65 6.95 -8.61
N THR A 227 -19.12 7.50 -7.51
CA THR A 227 -17.71 7.92 -7.39
C THR A 227 -16.78 6.72 -7.45
N ARG A 228 -17.07 5.68 -6.67
CA ARG A 228 -16.30 4.42 -6.69
C ARG A 228 -16.34 3.74 -8.06
N ASP A 229 -17.49 3.77 -8.74
CA ASP A 229 -17.64 3.26 -10.09
C ASP A 229 -16.87 4.08 -11.13
N ALA A 230 -16.77 5.40 -10.93
CA ALA A 230 -15.93 6.25 -11.78
C ALA A 230 -14.45 5.89 -11.64
N ILE A 231 -13.98 5.67 -10.41
CA ILE A 231 -12.61 5.20 -10.17
C ILE A 231 -12.40 3.81 -10.78
N LEU A 232 -13.33 2.88 -10.59
CA LEU A 232 -13.26 1.54 -11.19
C LEU A 232 -13.13 1.58 -12.72
N ARG A 233 -13.86 2.47 -13.39
CA ARG A 233 -13.81 2.64 -14.85
C ARG A 233 -12.45 3.13 -15.38
N THR A 234 -11.61 3.73 -14.53
CA THR A 234 -10.24 4.10 -14.94
C THR A 234 -9.38 2.84 -15.16
N GLY A 235 -9.69 1.75 -14.45
CA GLY A 235 -8.87 0.54 -14.40
C GLY A 235 -8.37 0.20 -13.00
N VAL A 236 -8.66 1.04 -12.00
CA VAL A 236 -8.43 0.71 -10.59
C VAL A 236 -9.31 -0.47 -10.24
N THR A 237 -8.71 -1.50 -9.66
CA THR A 237 -9.43 -2.69 -9.19
C THR A 237 -9.36 -2.83 -7.67
N HIS A 238 -8.53 -2.03 -6.98
CA HIS A 238 -8.37 -2.08 -5.54
C HIS A 238 -8.58 -0.72 -4.87
N LEU A 239 -9.74 -0.54 -4.23
CA LEU A 239 -10.05 0.70 -3.49
C LEU A 239 -9.67 0.57 -2.02
N ILE A 240 -8.96 1.56 -1.48
CA ILE A 240 -8.48 1.57 -0.09
C ILE A 240 -9.06 2.77 0.65
N LEU A 241 -9.80 2.51 1.73
CA LEU A 241 -10.37 3.56 2.59
C LEU A 241 -9.40 3.91 3.72
N GLY A 242 -8.84 5.12 3.70
CA GLY A 242 -8.02 5.66 4.79
C GLY A 242 -8.86 6.22 5.93
N MET A 243 -8.51 5.90 7.17
CA MET A 243 -9.30 6.28 8.34
C MET A 243 -8.49 6.35 9.64
N GLY A 244 -8.76 7.40 10.42
CA GLY A 244 -8.26 7.56 11.79
C GLY A 244 -9.26 7.12 12.85
N ALA A 245 -8.78 7.01 14.09
CA ALA A 245 -9.65 6.80 15.24
C ALA A 245 -10.52 8.07 15.51
N PRO A 246 -11.80 7.91 15.88
CA PRO A 246 -12.57 6.66 15.89
C PRO A 246 -12.87 6.17 14.46
N TRP A 247 -12.57 4.91 14.18
CA TRP A 247 -12.71 4.33 12.83
C TRP A 247 -14.17 4.14 12.43
N ASP A 248 -14.54 4.59 11.23
CA ASP A 248 -15.90 4.45 10.68
C ASP A 248 -16.09 3.07 10.00
N PHE A 249 -16.42 2.06 10.80
CA PHE A 249 -16.70 0.72 10.27
C PHE A 249 -17.98 0.62 9.44
N LYS A 250 -18.91 1.57 9.55
CA LYS A 250 -20.09 1.61 8.66
C LYS A 250 -19.69 1.97 7.24
N ALA A 251 -18.68 2.83 7.07
CA ALA A 251 -18.10 3.09 5.76
C ALA A 251 -17.41 1.84 5.18
N VAL A 252 -16.76 1.03 6.02
CA VAL A 252 -16.15 -0.24 5.62
C VAL A 252 -17.21 -1.24 5.14
N GLU A 253 -18.30 -1.41 5.89
CA GLU A 253 -19.42 -2.28 5.50
C GLU A 253 -20.02 -1.89 4.14
N LYS A 254 -20.21 -0.58 3.90
CA LYS A 254 -20.69 -0.06 2.61
C LYS A 254 -19.70 -0.35 1.49
N LEU A 255 -18.40 -0.19 1.72
CA LEU A 255 -17.36 -0.44 0.73
C LEU A 255 -17.25 -1.94 0.38
N VAL A 256 -17.33 -2.81 1.38
CA VAL A 256 -17.41 -4.27 1.23
C VAL A 256 -18.65 -4.66 0.42
N SER A 257 -19.82 -4.14 0.78
CA SER A 257 -21.08 -4.39 0.06
C SER A 257 -21.02 -3.93 -1.40
N TRP A 258 -20.39 -2.76 -1.64
CA TRP A 258 -20.15 -2.24 -2.99
C TRP A 258 -19.29 -3.19 -3.82
N ARG A 259 -18.19 -3.71 -3.27
CA ARG A 259 -17.33 -4.67 -3.96
C ARG A 259 -18.06 -5.97 -4.26
N ASP A 260 -18.76 -6.51 -3.27
CA ASP A 260 -19.41 -7.82 -3.38
C ASP A 260 -20.55 -7.80 -4.41
N SER A 261 -21.24 -6.66 -4.55
CA SER A 261 -22.26 -6.48 -5.61
C SER A 261 -21.68 -6.41 -7.04
N ARG A 262 -20.35 -6.40 -7.20
CA ARG A 262 -19.63 -6.33 -8.49
C ARG A 262 -18.81 -7.58 -8.80
N ARG A 263 -18.69 -8.51 -7.85
CA ARG A 263 -17.97 -9.78 -7.98
C ARG A 263 -18.83 -10.92 -8.54
N GLY A 264 -20.07 -10.64 -8.94
CA GLY A 264 -21.05 -11.63 -9.44
C GLY A 264 -20.49 -12.59 -10.48
#